data_AF-A0A5C6DDC0-F1
#
_entry.id   AF-A0A5C6DDC0-F1
#
_cell.length_a   1.000
_cell.length_b   1.000
_cell.length_c   1.000
_cell.angle_alpha   90.00
_cell.angle_beta   90.00
_cell.angle_gamma   90.00
#
_symmetry.space_group_name_H-M   'P 1'
#
loop_
_entity.id
_entity.type
_entity.pdbx_description
1 polymer ?
#
loop_
_entity_poly.entity_id
_entity_poly.type
_entity_poly.pdbx_seq_one_letter_code
_entity_poly.pdbx_strand_id
1 'polypeptide(L)'
;MLKRDKKAEFLEVGIVSLKYQFTTEKKFNKSSLSKSKYRKLLELQCNDPVKVMEEEDTSQRWWMFQDEFFVEDEDLNADDVKAFALKGVRKEKS
;
A
#
# COMPACT_ATOMS: atom_id res chain seq x y z
N MET A 1 9.70 5.34 -10.81
CA MET A 1 10.61 4.91 -9.74
C MET A 1 9.82 4.40 -8.54
N LEU A 2 10.33 3.40 -7.81
CA LEU A 2 9.68 2.96 -6.57
C LEU A 2 10.17 3.79 -5.38
N LYS A 3 9.24 4.33 -4.61
CA LYS A 3 9.50 5.11 -3.40
C LYS A 3 8.64 4.60 -2.25
N ARG A 4 9.16 4.71 -1.03
CA ARG A 4 8.36 4.47 0.18
C ARG A 4 7.51 5.68 0.48
N ASP A 5 6.21 5.46 0.63
CA ASP A 5 5.25 6.50 0.96
C ASP A 5 4.85 6.36 2.43
N LYS A 6 5.57 7.07 3.31
CA LYS A 6 5.27 7.06 4.75
C LYS A 6 4.01 7.85 5.13
N LYS A 7 3.41 8.55 4.17
CA LYS A 7 2.22 9.37 4.36
C LYS A 7 0.97 8.67 3.87
N ALA A 8 1.13 7.51 3.23
CA ALA A 8 0.06 6.60 2.91
C ALA A 8 -0.32 5.81 4.17
N GLU A 9 -1.62 5.77 4.46
CA GLU A 9 -2.17 5.03 5.59
C GLU A 9 -3.63 4.61 5.32
N PHE A 10 -4.11 3.62 6.07
CA PHE A 10 -5.53 3.27 6.06
C PHE A 10 -6.22 3.92 7.26
N LEU A 11 -7.16 4.83 6.98
CA LEU A 11 -8.00 5.44 8.00
C LEU A 11 -9.24 4.59 8.25
N GLU A 12 -9.53 4.35 9.52
CA GLU A 12 -10.78 3.73 9.95
C GLU A 12 -11.90 4.76 9.89
N VAL A 13 -12.82 4.58 8.94
CA VAL A 13 -13.97 5.46 8.70
C VAL A 13 -15.27 4.70 8.91
N GLY A 14 -16.20 5.30 9.66
CA GLY A 14 -17.54 4.78 9.89
C GLY A 14 -17.84 4.46 11.35
N ILE A 15 -18.93 5.05 11.86
CA ILE A 15 -19.34 4.95 13.26
C ILE A 15 -20.13 3.66 13.53
N VAL A 16 -20.85 3.16 12.51
CA VAL A 16 -21.74 1.99 12.62
C VAL A 16 -21.16 0.75 11.92
N SER A 17 -20.41 0.96 10.83
CA SER A 17 -19.71 -0.07 10.07
C SER A 17 -18.28 0.41 9.85
N LEU A 18 -17.34 -0.19 10.58
CA LEU A 18 -15.90 0.09 10.43
C LEU A 18 -15.46 -0.27 9.00
N LYS A 19 -15.07 0.74 8.24
CA LYS A 19 -14.44 0.61 6.92
C LYS A 19 -13.05 1.22 6.99
N TYR A 20 -12.17 0.77 6.12
CA TYR A 20 -10.78 1.19 6.01
C TYR A 20 -10.65 1.93 4.68
N GLN A 21 -10.39 3.23 4.73
CA GLN A 21 -10.17 4.05 3.54
C GLN A 21 -8.69 4.33 3.40
N PHE A 22 -8.12 3.93 2.26
CA PHE A 22 -6.73 4.25 1.95
C PHE A 22 -6.60 5.73 1.64
N THR A 23 -5.67 6.41 2.30
CA THR A 23 -5.38 7.83 2.06
C THR A 23 -3.89 8.02 1.89
N THR A 24 -3.52 8.97 1.06
CA THR A 24 -2.15 9.42 0.82
C THR A 24 -2.10 10.93 1.03
N GLU A 25 -0.90 11.51 1.06
CA GLU A 25 -0.72 12.95 1.29
C GLU A 25 -1.51 13.83 0.31
N LYS A 26 -1.66 13.39 -0.95
CA LYS A 26 -2.32 14.19 -1.99
C LYS A 26 -3.74 13.74 -2.30
N LYS A 27 -4.08 12.47 -2.05
CA LYS A 27 -5.38 11.91 -2.45
C LYS A 27 -5.88 10.84 -1.50
N PHE A 28 -7.19 10.69 -1.48
CA PHE A 28 -7.88 9.60 -0.81
C PHE A 28 -8.45 8.63 -1.85
N ASN A 29 -8.39 7.34 -1.54
CA ASN A 29 -9.02 6.32 -2.35
C ASN A 29 -10.54 6.47 -2.23
N LYS A 30 -11.22 6.56 -3.38
CA LYS A 30 -12.69 6.59 -3.44
C LYS A 30 -13.30 5.29 -2.91
N SER A 31 -12.58 4.19 -2.99
CA SER A 31 -13.03 2.88 -2.50
C SER A 31 -12.60 2.67 -1.05
N SER A 32 -13.58 2.46 -0.18
CA SER A 32 -13.36 2.00 1.19
C SER A 32 -13.45 0.47 1.27
N LEU A 33 -12.52 -0.14 1.98
CA LEU A 33 -12.49 -1.57 2.25
C LEU A 33 -13.29 -1.88 3.51
N SER A 34 -14.17 -2.88 3.46
CA SER A 34 -14.77 -3.42 4.69
C SER A 34 -13.71 -4.15 5.52
N LYS A 35 -13.94 -4.28 6.83
CA LYS A 35 -13.05 -5.03 7.75
C LYS A 35 -12.59 -6.39 7.23
N SER A 36 -13.48 -7.18 6.62
CA SER A 36 -13.12 -8.49 6.06
C SER A 36 -12.17 -8.39 4.86
N LYS A 37 -12.36 -7.39 3.98
CA LYS A 37 -11.45 -7.14 2.86
C LYS A 37 -10.09 -6.65 3.35
N TYR A 38 -10.09 -5.74 4.33
CA TYR A 38 -8.87 -5.23 4.92
C TYR A 38 -8.06 -6.33 5.62
N ARG A 39 -8.70 -7.21 6.40
CA ARG A 39 -8.01 -8.38 6.99
C ARG A 39 -7.40 -9.29 5.93
N LYS A 40 -8.16 -9.62 4.87
CA LYS A 40 -7.63 -10.43 3.78
C LYS A 40 -6.45 -9.75 3.09
N LEU A 41 -6.49 -8.43 2.96
CA LEU A 41 -5.38 -7.63 2.43
C LEU A 41 -4.15 -7.72 3.34
N LEU A 42 -4.32 -7.62 4.66
CA LEU A 42 -3.24 -7.77 5.64
C LEU A 42 -2.58 -9.16 5.60
N GLU A 43 -3.35 -10.21 5.37
CA GLU A 43 -2.82 -11.58 5.21
C GLU A 43 -2.03 -11.73 3.90
N LEU A 44 -2.53 -11.14 2.81
CA LEU A 44 -1.86 -11.17 1.51
C LEU A 44 -0.56 -10.34 1.51
N GLN A 45 -0.61 -9.11 2.02
CA GLN A 45 0.53 -8.17 2.06
C GLN A 45 1.68 -8.64 2.95
N CYS A 46 1.41 -9.60 3.85
CA CYS A 46 2.44 -10.25 4.65
C CYS A 46 3.34 -11.17 3.79
N ASN A 47 2.77 -11.77 2.74
CA ASN A 47 3.48 -12.71 1.87
C ASN A 47 3.98 -12.04 0.58
N ASP A 48 3.12 -11.24 -0.06
CA ASP A 48 3.40 -10.59 -1.34
C ASP A 48 2.84 -9.18 -1.38
N PRO A 49 3.53 -8.22 -2.00
CA PRO A 49 3.05 -6.85 -2.09
C PRO A 49 1.69 -6.78 -2.80
N VAL A 50 0.73 -6.15 -2.14
CA VAL A 50 -0.64 -6.03 -2.63
C VAL A 50 -0.89 -4.62 -3.12
N LYS A 51 -1.42 -4.50 -4.35
CA LYS A 51 -1.84 -3.22 -4.89
C LYS A 51 -3.08 -2.72 -4.14
N VAL A 52 -2.96 -1.60 -3.46
CA VAL A 52 -4.05 -0.98 -2.67
C VAL A 52 -4.75 0.14 -3.42
N MET A 53 -4.03 0.80 -4.34
CA MET A 53 -4.55 1.89 -5.15
C MET A 53 -3.80 1.98 -6.48
N GLU A 54 -4.50 2.42 -7.51
CA GLU A 54 -3.94 2.76 -8.81
C GLU A 54 -4.55 4.09 -9.25
N GLU A 55 -3.70 4.98 -9.74
CA GLU A 55 -4.08 6.28 -10.26
C GLU A 55 -3.84 6.32 -11.77
N GLU A 56 -4.93 6.28 -12.54
CA GLU A 56 -4.89 6.28 -13.99
C GLU A 56 -4.33 7.59 -14.57
N ASP A 57 -4.56 8.74 -13.90
CA ASP A 57 -4.09 10.05 -14.36
C ASP A 57 -2.56 10.20 -14.36
N THR A 58 -1.88 9.58 -13.40
CA THR A 58 -0.43 9.74 -13.19
C THR A 58 0.34 8.44 -13.35
N SER A 59 -0.34 7.35 -13.71
CA SER A 59 0.17 5.97 -13.70
C SER A 59 0.83 5.58 -12.37
N GLN A 60 0.45 6.24 -11.27
CA GLN A 60 1.00 5.94 -9.97
C GLN A 60 0.25 4.76 -9.34
N ARG A 61 0.99 3.78 -8.82
CA ARG A 61 0.41 2.64 -8.10
C ARG A 61 0.92 2.61 -6.68
N TRP A 62 0.00 2.45 -5.74
CA TRP A 62 0.35 2.20 -4.35
C TRP A 62 0.24 0.72 -4.03
N TRP A 63 1.29 0.24 -3.39
CA TRP A 63 1.47 -1.12 -2.92
C TRP A 63 1.62 -1.11 -1.41
N MET A 64 1.07 -2.13 -0.77
CA MET A 64 1.26 -2.39 0.66
C MET A 64 2.05 -3.69 0.81
N PHE A 65 3.09 -3.67 1.63
CA PHE A 65 3.90 -4.83 1.93
C PHE A 65 4.54 -4.72 3.32
N GLN A 66 4.38 -5.75 4.14
CA GLN A 66 4.85 -5.77 5.54
C GLN A 66 4.49 -4.52 6.36
N ASP A 67 3.25 -4.03 6.23
CA ASP A 67 2.75 -2.82 6.90
C ASP A 67 3.38 -1.50 6.40
N GLU A 68 4.29 -1.57 5.42
CA GLU A 68 4.81 -0.41 4.72
C GLU A 68 4.02 -0.13 3.43
N PHE A 69 3.95 1.15 3.08
CA PHE A 69 3.36 1.59 1.82
C PHE A 69 4.45 2.06 0.86
N PHE A 70 4.26 1.69 -0.40
CA PHE A 70 5.16 2.00 -1.49
C PHE A 70 4.35 2.61 -2.62
N VAL A 71 4.91 3.62 -3.27
CA VAL A 71 4.36 4.22 -4.47
C VAL A 71 5.36 4.02 -5.60
N GLU A 72 4.86 3.54 -6.73
CA GLU A 72 5.62 3.48 -7.98
C GLU A 72 4.97 4.34 -9.06
N ASP A 73 5.79 4.75 -10.02
CA ASP A 73 5.38 5.52 -11.21
C ASP A 73 5.93 4.92 -12.52
N GLU A 74 6.55 3.73 -12.48
CA GLU A 74 7.30 3.14 -13.62
C GLU A 74 6.74 1.80 -14.14
N ASP A 75 5.54 1.39 -13.74
CA ASP A 75 4.94 0.09 -14.11
C ASP A 75 5.77 -1.13 -13.64
N LEU A 76 6.27 -1.03 -12.42
CA LEU A 76 7.00 -2.09 -11.74
C LEU A 76 6.06 -3.21 -11.29
N ASN A 77 6.60 -4.43 -11.22
CA ASN A 77 5.80 -5.59 -10.83
C ASN A 77 5.81 -5.76 -9.31
N ALA A 78 4.91 -6.61 -8.80
CA ALA A 78 4.93 -7.02 -7.39
C ALA A 78 6.32 -7.56 -6.96
N ASP A 79 7.02 -8.27 -7.85
CA ASP A 79 8.35 -8.82 -7.56
C ASP A 79 9.41 -7.71 -7.36
N ASP A 80 9.39 -6.66 -8.17
CA ASP A 80 10.27 -5.48 -8.00
C ASP A 80 9.99 -4.76 -6.69
N VAL A 81 8.71 -4.59 -6.35
CA VAL A 81 8.29 -3.97 -5.08
C VAL A 81 8.81 -4.78 -3.90
N LYS A 82 8.66 -6.10 -3.96
CA LYS A 82 9.16 -7.03 -2.94
C LYS A 82 10.67 -6.95 -2.82
N ALA A 83 11.40 -6.99 -3.94
CA ALA A 83 12.85 -6.91 -3.97
C ALA A 83 13.36 -5.59 -3.37
N PHE A 84 12.70 -4.47 -3.68
CA PHE A 84 13.05 -3.17 -3.13
C PHE A 84 12.75 -3.06 -1.63
N ALA A 85 11.58 -3.54 -1.17
CA ALA A 85 11.24 -3.55 0.24
C ALA A 85 12.23 -4.41 1.05
N LEU A 86 12.52 -5.62 0.58
CA LEU A 86 13.51 -6.52 1.20
C LEU A 86 14.93 -5.94 1.19
N LYS A 87 15.31 -5.24 0.11
CA LYS A 87 16.61 -4.55 0.02
C LYS A 87 16.68 -3.34 0.96
N GLY A 88 15.55 -2.66 1.17
CA GLY A 88 15.41 -1.54 2.10
C GLY A 88 15.57 -1.96 3.56
N VAL A 89 15.08 -3.15 3.93
CA VAL A 89 15.21 -3.72 5.29
C VAL A 89 16.66 -4.15 5.59
N ARG A 90 17.40 -4.62 4.59
CA ARG A 90 18.79 -5.12 4.79
C ARG A 90 19.83 -4.06 5.13
N LYS A 91 19.51 -2.76 5.07
CA LYS A 91 20.47 -1.69 5.45
C LYS A 91 20.51 -1.37 6.94
N GLU A 92 19.68 -1.99 7.78
CA GLU A 92 19.69 -1.78 9.23
C GLU A 92 20.30 -2.97 9.99
N LYS A 93 21.49 -3.40 9.58
CA LYS A 93 22.44 -4.13 10.44
C LYS A 93 23.87 -3.82 10.01
N SER A 94 24.45 -2.76 10.55
CA SER A 94 25.90 -2.60 10.72
C SER A 94 26.18 -2.12 12.13
#